data_AF-A0ABD5YSU8-F1
#
_entry.id   AF-A0ABD5YSU8-F1
#
_cell.length_a   1.000
_cell.length_b   1.000
_cell.length_c   1.000
_cell.angle_alpha   90.00
_cell.angle_beta   90.00
_cell.angle_gamma   90.00
#
_symmetry.space_group_name_H-M   'P 1'
#
loop_
_entity.id
_entity.type
_entity.pdbx_description
1 polymer ?
#
loop_
_entity_poly.entity_id
_entity_poly.type
_entity_poly.pdbx_seq_one_letter_code
_entity_poly.pdbx_strand_id
1 'polypeptide(L)'
;MVKHLTSSLTDMTYIFDEPTIGLHPRDVRGVNELLRELRDDGNTVLVVEHDPDVIEIADHVVDIGPDAGKSGGEIVYQGTVEGLYDADTNTGRHMNHRMPIKSTFRQPTGQMTVANASRYNLQDVTVDIPAGVLTVITGVAGAGKSTLLDVFGGSSRSDQHRSIGSQYIDSIGSCYVYRIDG
;
A
#
# COMPACT_ATOMS: atom_id res chain seq x y z
N MET A 1 37.45 -13.62 -20.72
CA MET A 1 36.67 -14.77 -21.22
C MET A 1 35.31 -14.72 -20.52
N VAL A 2 34.35 -14.03 -21.14
CA VAL A 2 32.97 -13.94 -20.66
C VAL A 2 32.26 -15.20 -21.13
N LYS A 3 31.74 -16.01 -20.20
CA LYS A 3 30.85 -17.14 -20.49
C LYS A 3 29.94 -17.39 -19.27
N HIS A 4 28.64 -17.15 -19.49
CA HIS A 4 27.46 -17.59 -18.74
C HIS A 4 27.03 -16.80 -17.49
N LEU A 5 26.32 -15.69 -17.72
CA LEU A 5 25.31 -15.10 -16.82
C LEU A 5 23.90 -15.36 -17.39
N THR A 6 23.67 -16.59 -17.84
CA THR A 6 22.39 -17.05 -18.41
C THR A 6 21.97 -18.35 -17.75
N SER A 7 22.02 -18.42 -16.42
CA SER A 7 21.06 -19.26 -15.72
C SER A 7 19.85 -18.35 -15.50
N SER A 8 18.70 -18.72 -16.06
CA SER A 8 17.43 -18.35 -15.42
C SER A 8 17.63 -18.61 -13.93
N LEU A 9 17.46 -17.58 -13.10
CA LEU A 9 17.63 -17.68 -11.65
C LEU A 9 16.44 -18.51 -11.13
N THR A 10 16.46 -19.81 -11.40
CA THR A 10 15.53 -20.82 -10.89
C THR A 10 16.07 -21.30 -9.53
N ASP A 11 15.20 -21.87 -8.68
CA ASP A 11 15.56 -22.35 -7.34
C ASP A 11 16.01 -21.23 -6.36
N MET A 12 15.59 -20.00 -6.61
CA MET A 12 15.79 -18.88 -5.68
C MET A 12 14.54 -18.68 -4.79
N THR A 13 14.75 -18.09 -3.62
CA THR A 13 13.69 -17.62 -2.72
C THR A 13 13.73 -16.09 -2.66
N TYR A 14 12.67 -15.46 -3.16
CA TYR A 14 12.47 -14.03 -3.08
C TYR A 14 11.58 -13.71 -1.87
N ILE A 15 11.99 -12.75 -1.04
CA ILE A 15 11.24 -12.30 0.12
C ILE A 15 10.93 -10.81 -0.07
N PHE A 16 9.65 -10.46 -0.06
CA PHE A 16 9.16 -9.09 -0.16
C PHE A 16 8.49 -8.68 1.14
N ASP A 17 8.88 -7.53 1.69
CA ASP A 17 8.26 -6.92 2.86
C ASP A 17 7.42 -5.71 2.44
N GLU A 18 6.09 -5.90 2.39
CA GLU A 18 5.07 -4.91 2.02
C GLU A 18 5.42 -4.11 0.73
N PRO A 19 5.59 -4.79 -0.43
CA PRO A 19 6.01 -4.17 -1.69
C PRO A 19 5.01 -3.15 -2.25
N THR A 20 3.75 -3.17 -1.82
CA THR A 20 2.71 -2.27 -2.33
C THR A 20 2.50 -0.99 -1.52
N ILE A 21 3.22 -0.81 -0.40
CA ILE A 21 3.11 0.42 0.41
C ILE A 21 3.26 1.67 -0.47
N GLY A 22 2.27 2.57 -0.36
CA GLY A 22 2.29 3.86 -1.04
C GLY A 22 2.00 3.79 -2.54
N LEU A 23 1.73 2.61 -3.08
CA LEU A 23 1.27 2.45 -4.44
C LEU A 23 -0.21 2.80 -4.57
N HIS A 24 -0.59 3.31 -5.73
CA HIS A 24 -1.99 3.45 -6.08
C HIS A 24 -2.52 2.06 -6.49
N PRO A 25 -3.81 1.72 -6.26
CA PRO A 25 -4.36 0.40 -6.63
C PRO A 25 -4.15 0.00 -8.10
N ARG A 26 -4.07 0.99 -9.00
CA ARG A 26 -3.71 0.76 -10.40
C ARG A 26 -2.31 0.15 -10.58
N ASP A 27 -1.36 0.57 -9.76
CA ASP A 27 0.05 0.22 -9.87
C ASP A 27 0.36 -1.13 -9.17
N VAL A 28 -0.48 -1.54 -8.21
CA VAL A 28 -0.45 -2.87 -7.57
C VAL A 28 -0.52 -4.00 -8.61
N ARG A 29 -1.22 -3.79 -9.73
CA ARG A 29 -1.30 -4.77 -10.83
C ARG A 29 0.06 -5.16 -11.40
N GLY A 30 0.97 -4.20 -11.56
CA GLY A 30 2.32 -4.48 -12.05
C GLY A 30 3.15 -5.29 -11.05
N VAL A 31 2.94 -5.05 -9.75
CA VAL A 31 3.54 -5.88 -8.70
C VAL A 31 3.00 -7.31 -8.76
N ASN A 32 1.69 -7.47 -8.92
CA ASN A 32 1.04 -8.77 -9.05
C ASN A 32 1.55 -9.57 -10.26
N GLU A 33 1.75 -8.91 -11.40
CA GLU A 33 2.34 -9.52 -12.60
C GLU A 33 3.78 -10.00 -12.31
N LEU A 34 4.62 -9.14 -11.72
CA LEU A 34 6.00 -9.49 -11.37
C LEU A 34 6.08 -10.68 -10.39
N LEU A 35 5.25 -10.68 -9.34
CA LEU A 35 5.25 -11.77 -8.35
C LEU A 35 4.89 -13.12 -8.98
N ARG A 36 3.93 -13.12 -9.91
CA ARG A 36 3.54 -14.31 -10.67
C ARG A 36 4.63 -14.77 -11.63
N GLU A 37 5.26 -13.86 -12.36
CA GLU A 37 6.37 -14.17 -13.26
C GLU A 37 7.54 -14.81 -12.49
N LEU A 38 7.95 -14.22 -11.37
CA LEU A 38 9.02 -14.77 -10.53
C LEU A 38 8.71 -16.20 -10.07
N ARG A 39 7.47 -16.46 -9.64
CA ARG A 39 7.01 -17.81 -9.28
C ARG A 39 7.02 -18.76 -10.48
N ASP A 40 6.43 -18.35 -11.60
CA ASP A 40 6.29 -19.17 -12.81
C ASP A 40 7.65 -19.52 -13.44
N ASP A 41 8.67 -18.69 -13.20
CA ASP A 41 10.08 -18.96 -13.51
C ASP A 41 10.71 -20.06 -12.63
N GLY A 42 9.95 -20.68 -11.71
CA GLY A 42 10.40 -21.78 -10.87
C GLY A 42 11.02 -21.35 -9.54
N ASN A 43 10.66 -20.16 -9.03
CA ASN A 43 11.15 -19.66 -7.75
C ASN A 43 10.12 -19.78 -6.63
N THR A 44 10.63 -19.77 -5.40
CA THR A 44 9.79 -19.53 -4.22
C THR A 44 9.66 -18.03 -4.00
N VAL A 45 8.43 -17.54 -3.83
CA VAL A 45 8.15 -16.12 -3.57
C VAL A 45 7.38 -16.01 -2.27
N LEU A 46 8.00 -15.39 -1.26
CA LEU A 46 7.41 -15.10 0.04
C LEU A 46 7.10 -13.60 0.11
N VAL A 47 5.87 -13.26 0.46
CA VAL A 47 5.41 -11.86 0.49
C VAL A 47 4.71 -11.61 1.82
N VAL A 48 5.14 -10.58 2.54
CA VAL A 48 4.37 -9.97 3.63
C VAL A 48 3.52 -8.88 3.02
N GLU A 49 2.20 -9.00 3.10
CA GLU A 49 1.26 -8.03 2.53
C GLU A 49 -0.05 -7.97 3.31
N HIS A 50 -0.73 -6.84 3.12
CA HIS A 50 -2.07 -6.60 3.65
C HIS A 50 -3.03 -6.06 2.58
N ASP A 51 -2.57 -5.79 1.36
CA ASP A 51 -3.43 -5.41 0.24
C ASP A 51 -4.24 -6.62 -0.28
N PRO A 52 -5.58 -6.55 -0.32
CA PRO A 52 -6.43 -7.64 -0.81
C PRO A 52 -6.11 -8.08 -2.24
N ASP A 53 -5.74 -7.16 -3.14
CA ASP A 53 -5.44 -7.48 -4.53
C ASP A 53 -4.17 -8.36 -4.63
N VAL A 54 -3.23 -8.25 -3.67
CA VAL A 54 -2.04 -9.12 -3.61
C VAL A 54 -2.37 -10.46 -2.95
N ILE A 55 -3.14 -10.44 -1.86
CA ILE A 55 -3.56 -11.66 -1.16
C ILE A 55 -4.35 -12.57 -2.11
N GLU A 56 -5.23 -12.00 -2.94
CA GLU A 56 -6.06 -12.73 -3.90
C GLU A 56 -5.28 -13.54 -4.94
N ILE A 57 -4.03 -13.14 -5.25
CA ILE A 57 -3.22 -13.83 -6.24
C ILE A 57 -2.33 -14.93 -5.66
N ALA A 58 -2.31 -15.09 -4.35
CA ALA A 58 -1.45 -16.05 -3.66
C ALA A 58 -1.89 -17.49 -3.94
N ASP A 59 -0.92 -18.39 -4.13
CA ASP A 59 -1.20 -19.83 -4.21
C ASP A 59 -1.42 -20.43 -2.81
N HIS A 60 -0.83 -19.82 -1.77
CA HIS A 60 -0.89 -20.27 -0.38
C HIS A 60 -0.81 -19.08 0.56
N VAL A 61 -1.64 -19.06 1.60
CA VAL A 61 -1.68 -18.03 2.64
C VAL A 61 -1.28 -18.61 3.99
N VAL A 62 -0.50 -17.86 4.74
CA VAL A 62 -0.23 -18.06 6.16
C VAL A 62 -0.68 -16.80 6.89
N ASP A 63 -1.70 -16.91 7.73
CA ASP A 63 -2.26 -15.79 8.49
C ASP A 63 -1.75 -15.84 9.93
N ILE A 64 -1.27 -14.71 10.44
CA ILE A 64 -0.67 -14.57 11.76
C ILE A 64 -1.55 -13.67 12.62
N GLY A 65 -1.89 -14.12 13.82
CA GLY A 65 -2.78 -13.39 14.73
C GLY A 65 -2.85 -14.04 16.11
N PRO A 66 -3.97 -13.89 16.84
CA PRO A 66 -5.16 -13.11 16.50
C PRO A 66 -4.96 -11.59 16.57
N ASP A 67 -4.01 -11.12 17.38
CA ASP A 67 -3.74 -9.70 17.61
C ASP A 67 -2.28 -9.33 17.26
N ALA A 68 -1.92 -8.05 17.43
CA ALA A 68 -0.54 -7.59 17.31
C ALA A 68 0.25 -7.71 18.63
N GLY A 69 1.57 -7.71 18.53
CA GLY A 69 2.47 -7.66 19.69
C GLY A 69 2.43 -8.94 20.53
N LYS A 70 2.37 -8.80 21.87
CA LYS A 70 2.43 -9.95 22.80
C LYS A 70 1.24 -10.90 22.72
N SER A 71 0.14 -10.46 22.11
CA SER A 71 -1.09 -11.23 21.94
C SER A 71 -1.21 -11.82 20.52
N GLY A 72 -0.17 -11.67 19.70
CA GLY A 72 -0.07 -12.29 18.38
C GLY A 72 0.92 -13.43 18.32
N GLY A 73 1.37 -13.75 17.11
CA GLY A 73 2.42 -14.74 16.86
C GLY A 73 1.90 -16.18 16.74
N GLU A 74 0.58 -16.37 16.68
CA GLU A 74 -0.02 -17.67 16.40
C GLU A 74 -0.39 -17.75 14.91
N ILE A 75 -0.17 -18.92 14.30
CA ILE A 75 -0.70 -19.20 12.96
C ILE A 75 -2.18 -19.49 13.12
N VAL A 76 -3.01 -18.53 12.72
CA VAL A 76 -4.47 -18.61 12.87
C VAL A 76 -5.15 -19.21 11.63
N TYR A 77 -4.47 -19.19 10.49
CA TYR A 77 -4.90 -19.86 9.27
C TYR A 77 -3.69 -20.24 8.39
N GLN A 78 -3.78 -21.39 7.71
CA GLN A 78 -2.82 -21.81 6.71
C GLN A 78 -3.52 -22.63 5.63
N GLY A 79 -3.46 -22.19 4.36
CA GLY A 79 -4.16 -22.88 3.27
C GLY A 79 -4.33 -22.02 2.01
N THR A 80 -5.37 -22.29 1.23
CA THR A 80 -5.68 -21.55 0.00
C THR A 80 -6.33 -20.20 0.29
N VAL A 81 -6.34 -19.32 -0.69
CA VAL A 81 -7.07 -18.05 -0.58
C VAL A 81 -8.57 -18.30 -0.37
N GLU A 82 -9.19 -19.27 -1.04
CA GLU A 82 -10.63 -19.53 -0.83
C GLU A 82 -10.93 -19.94 0.62
N GLY A 83 -10.09 -20.79 1.22
CA GLY A 83 -10.28 -21.18 2.62
C GLY A 83 -10.06 -20.02 3.60
N LEU A 84 -9.26 -19.01 3.25
CA LEU A 84 -9.09 -17.80 4.06
C LEU A 84 -10.38 -16.99 4.13
N TYR A 85 -11.15 -16.91 3.04
CA TYR A 85 -12.45 -16.24 3.03
C TYR A 85 -13.45 -16.87 4.01
N ASP A 86 -13.36 -18.18 4.25
CA ASP A 86 -14.22 -18.88 5.22
C ASP A 86 -13.64 -18.89 6.65
N ALA A 87 -12.38 -18.45 6.82
CA ALA A 87 -11.71 -18.48 8.10
C ALA A 87 -12.17 -17.33 9.03
N ASP A 88 -12.40 -17.65 10.30
CA ASP A 88 -12.78 -16.65 11.31
C ASP A 88 -11.56 -15.88 11.86
N THR A 89 -10.75 -15.34 10.95
CA THR A 89 -9.56 -14.52 11.28
C THR A 89 -9.81 -13.05 10.97
N ASN A 90 -8.95 -12.16 11.46
CA ASN A 90 -9.05 -10.73 11.14
C ASN A 90 -8.90 -10.50 9.63
N THR A 91 -7.97 -11.19 9.00
CA THR A 91 -7.73 -11.14 7.56
C THR A 91 -8.93 -11.69 6.79
N GLY A 92 -9.43 -12.89 7.13
CA GLY A 92 -10.60 -13.49 6.46
C GLY A 92 -11.86 -12.62 6.57
N ARG A 93 -12.12 -12.03 7.75
CA ARG A 93 -13.21 -11.06 7.93
C ARG A 93 -13.01 -9.79 7.10
N HIS A 94 -11.78 -9.30 6.97
CA HIS A 94 -11.47 -8.12 6.16
C HIS A 94 -11.67 -8.38 4.66
N MET A 95 -11.24 -9.53 4.15
CA MET A 95 -11.41 -9.92 2.74
C MET A 95 -12.90 -9.95 2.33
N ASN A 96 -13.79 -10.32 3.25
CA ASN A 96 -15.25 -10.30 3.02
C ASN A 96 -15.91 -8.93 3.23
N HIS A 97 -15.19 -7.95 3.79
CA HIS A 97 -15.79 -6.72 4.24
C HIS A 97 -15.83 -5.66 3.13
N ARG A 98 -17.05 -5.31 2.69
CA ARG A 98 -17.27 -4.07 1.94
C ARG A 98 -17.76 -2.99 2.87
N MET A 99 -16.97 -1.92 3.02
CA MET A 99 -17.42 -0.76 3.78
C MET A 99 -18.65 -0.14 3.12
N PRO A 100 -19.75 0.08 3.87
CA PRO A 100 -20.92 0.74 3.32
C PRO A 100 -20.59 2.20 2.96
N ILE A 101 -21.19 2.69 1.88
CA ILE A 101 -21.09 4.10 1.52
C ILE A 101 -21.77 4.93 2.61
N LYS A 102 -21.01 5.85 3.21
CA LYS A 102 -21.50 6.80 4.19
C LYS A 102 -22.66 7.60 3.61
N SER A 103 -23.79 7.66 4.32
CA SER A 103 -25.02 8.34 3.87
C SER A 103 -25.29 9.68 4.57
N THR A 104 -24.61 9.95 5.69
CA THR A 104 -24.77 11.17 6.49
C THR A 104 -23.46 11.96 6.51
N PHE A 105 -23.52 13.28 6.29
CA PHE A 105 -22.34 14.13 6.15
C PHE A 105 -22.44 15.38 7.02
N ARG A 106 -21.30 15.89 7.46
CA ARG A 106 -21.22 17.22 8.09
C ARG A 106 -21.32 18.29 7.00
N GLN A 107 -21.95 19.41 7.32
CA GLN A 107 -21.92 20.58 6.43
C GLN A 107 -20.57 21.30 6.57
N PRO A 108 -19.94 21.75 5.47
CA PRO A 108 -18.74 22.57 5.54
C PRO A 108 -18.98 23.83 6.37
N THR A 109 -18.00 24.19 7.20
CA THR A 109 -18.04 25.39 8.03
C THR A 109 -17.25 26.55 7.44
N GLY A 110 -16.61 26.32 6.29
CA GLY A 110 -15.73 27.26 5.61
C GLY A 110 -14.97 26.59 4.48
N GLN A 111 -13.93 27.25 4.00
CA GLN A 111 -13.16 26.85 2.83
C GLN A 111 -11.71 27.27 2.98
N MET A 112 -10.80 26.45 2.46
CA MET A 112 -9.37 26.67 2.48
C MET A 112 -8.86 26.55 1.05
N THR A 113 -8.36 27.65 0.48
CA THR A 113 -7.98 27.71 -0.94
C THR A 113 -6.48 27.54 -1.11
N VAL A 114 -6.09 26.62 -1.99
CA VAL A 114 -4.78 26.62 -2.63
C VAL A 114 -4.94 27.36 -3.95
N ALA A 115 -4.21 28.45 -4.15
CA ALA A 115 -4.27 29.23 -5.38
C ALA A 115 -2.95 29.18 -6.14
N ASN A 116 -3.04 29.02 -7.46
CA ASN A 116 -1.94 29.13 -8.41
C ASN A 116 -0.71 28.28 -8.03
N ALA A 117 -0.94 27.07 -7.55
CA ALA A 117 0.12 26.18 -7.11
C ALA A 117 0.82 25.55 -8.31
N SER A 118 2.10 25.89 -8.48
CA SER A 118 2.93 25.48 -9.62
C SER A 118 4.26 24.84 -9.18
N ARG A 119 4.30 24.24 -7.98
CA ARG A 119 5.49 23.54 -7.47
C ARG A 119 5.55 22.10 -7.98
N TYR A 120 6.75 21.63 -8.31
CA TYR A 120 7.04 20.27 -8.78
C TYR A 120 6.10 19.84 -9.91
N ASN A 121 5.23 18.85 -9.67
CA ASN A 121 4.31 18.30 -10.67
C ASN A 121 2.98 19.09 -10.80
N LEU A 122 2.76 20.11 -9.97
CA LEU A 122 1.54 20.94 -10.05
C LEU A 122 1.65 21.93 -11.21
N GLN A 123 0.57 22.05 -11.99
CA GLN A 123 0.48 22.91 -13.18
C GLN A 123 -0.61 23.97 -12.97
N ASP A 124 -0.24 25.08 -12.32
CA ASP A 124 -1.14 26.20 -12.01
C ASP A 124 -2.46 25.77 -11.34
N VAL A 125 -2.33 24.94 -10.30
CA VAL A 125 -3.47 24.33 -9.63
C VAL A 125 -4.10 25.31 -8.66
N THR A 126 -5.38 25.60 -8.86
CA THR A 126 -6.24 26.28 -7.87
C THR A 126 -7.34 25.32 -7.42
N VAL A 127 -7.44 25.08 -6.12
CA VAL A 127 -8.42 24.16 -5.53
C VAL A 127 -8.91 24.65 -4.18
N ASP A 128 -10.21 24.45 -3.96
CA ASP A 128 -10.91 24.80 -2.73
C ASP A 128 -11.18 23.55 -1.90
N ILE A 129 -10.64 23.52 -0.68
CA ILE A 129 -10.83 22.42 0.28
C ILE A 129 -11.86 22.84 1.34
N PRO A 130 -13.01 22.15 1.45
CA PRO A 130 -14.03 22.51 2.43
C PRO A 130 -13.52 22.25 3.86
N ALA A 131 -13.68 23.24 4.74
CA ALA A 131 -13.30 23.13 6.15
C ALA A 131 -14.39 22.42 6.97
N GLY A 132 -13.98 21.74 8.04
CA GLY A 132 -14.89 21.06 8.98
C GLY A 132 -15.43 19.71 8.49
N VAL A 133 -15.00 19.25 7.30
CA VAL A 133 -15.38 17.96 6.72
C VAL A 133 -14.15 17.10 6.41
N LEU A 134 -14.37 15.80 6.22
CA LEU A 134 -13.33 14.87 5.79
C LEU A 134 -13.17 14.97 4.26
N THR A 135 -11.99 15.39 3.81
CA THR A 135 -11.63 15.47 2.39
C THR A 135 -10.47 14.52 2.13
N VAL A 136 -10.59 13.67 1.10
CA VAL A 136 -9.53 12.75 0.67
C VAL A 136 -8.92 13.27 -0.63
N ILE A 137 -7.60 13.41 -0.67
CA ILE A 137 -6.84 13.68 -1.90
C ILE A 137 -6.34 12.34 -2.43
N THR A 138 -6.78 11.97 -3.63
CA THR A 138 -6.44 10.69 -4.27
C THR A 138 -5.82 10.91 -5.66
N GLY A 139 -5.22 9.86 -6.23
CA GLY A 139 -4.53 9.87 -7.51
C GLY A 139 -3.30 8.96 -7.54
N VAL A 140 -2.75 8.72 -8.73
CA VAL A 140 -1.57 7.84 -8.94
C VAL A 140 -0.31 8.36 -8.26
N ALA A 141 0.69 7.50 -8.08
CA ALA A 141 2.01 7.91 -7.60
C ALA A 141 2.59 9.02 -8.50
N GLY A 142 3.28 9.99 -7.90
CA GLY A 142 3.84 11.14 -8.65
C GLY A 142 2.83 12.19 -9.12
N ALA A 143 1.51 12.00 -8.96
CA ALA A 143 0.50 12.96 -9.43
C ALA A 143 0.58 14.36 -8.76
N GLY A 144 1.32 14.51 -7.66
CA GLY A 144 1.48 15.78 -6.94
C GLY A 144 0.66 15.88 -5.65
N LYS A 145 0.10 14.77 -5.13
CA LYS A 145 -0.71 14.74 -3.89
C LYS A 145 0.05 15.31 -2.68
N SER A 146 1.26 14.81 -2.42
CA SER A 146 2.10 15.28 -1.32
C SER A 146 2.53 16.73 -1.54
N THR A 147 2.85 17.11 -2.77
CA THR A 147 3.14 18.50 -3.12
C THR A 147 1.96 19.43 -2.85
N LEU A 148 0.74 19.00 -3.14
CA LEU A 148 -0.47 19.77 -2.85
C LEU A 148 -0.67 19.95 -1.35
N LEU A 149 -0.42 18.91 -0.54
CA LEU A 149 -0.43 19.00 0.93
C LEU A 149 0.67 19.92 1.47
N ASP A 150 1.87 19.89 0.91
CA ASP A 150 2.98 20.76 1.31
C ASP A 150 2.68 22.23 1.01
N VAL A 151 2.12 22.52 -0.18
CA VAL A 151 1.68 23.88 -0.53
C VAL A 151 0.59 24.33 0.43
N PHE A 152 -0.36 23.45 0.77
CA PHE A 152 -1.41 23.74 1.74
C PHE A 152 -0.86 24.08 3.14
N GLY A 153 0.07 23.25 3.65
CA GLY A 153 0.72 23.45 4.95
C GLY A 153 1.66 24.66 4.97
N GLY A 154 2.22 25.04 3.83
CA GLY A 154 2.99 26.28 3.65
C GLY A 154 2.12 27.54 3.65
N SER A 155 0.98 27.50 2.96
CA SER A 155 0.01 28.62 2.88
C SER A 155 -0.78 28.84 4.18
N SER A 156 -0.97 27.79 5.00
CA SER A 156 -1.71 27.86 6.27
C SER A 156 -0.86 28.36 7.45
N ARG A 157 0.44 28.63 7.27
CA ARG A 157 1.35 29.08 8.34
C ARG A 157 1.03 30.48 8.90
N SER A 158 0.09 31.22 8.33
CA SER A 158 -0.38 32.51 8.84
C SER A 158 -1.43 32.42 9.95
N ASP A 159 -2.12 31.29 10.16
CA ASP A 159 -3.15 31.18 11.20
C ASP A 159 -3.14 29.82 11.93
N GLN A 160 -2.83 29.88 13.23
CA GLN A 160 -2.93 28.86 14.28
C GLN A 160 -3.51 27.46 13.91
N HIS A 161 -2.63 26.49 13.66
CA HIS A 161 -2.68 25.15 14.27
C HIS A 161 -1.34 24.41 14.04
N ARG A 162 -0.68 23.96 15.11
CA ARG A 162 0.50 23.07 15.02
C ARG A 162 0.01 21.70 14.57
N SER A 163 0.38 21.26 13.35
CA SER A 163 0.28 19.86 12.99
C SER A 163 1.37 19.06 13.73
N ILE A 164 0.95 17.98 14.36
CA ILE A 164 1.84 16.93 14.87
C ILE A 164 2.47 16.26 13.65
N GLY A 165 3.79 16.06 13.70
CA GLY A 165 4.62 15.71 12.55
C GLY A 165 4.19 14.44 11.82
N SER A 166 4.39 14.44 10.50
CA SER A 166 4.43 13.23 9.70
C SER A 166 5.90 12.91 9.43
N GLN A 167 6.46 12.05 10.26
CA GLN A 167 7.72 11.36 10.02
C GLN A 167 7.48 10.31 8.93
N TYR A 168 8.44 10.20 7.99
CA TYR A 168 8.69 9.06 7.10
C TYR A 168 7.61 8.64 6.10
N ILE A 169 7.94 8.78 4.80
CA ILE A 169 7.45 7.91 3.73
C ILE A 169 8.71 7.49 2.96
N ASP A 170 9.45 6.52 3.51
CA ASP A 170 10.41 5.71 2.74
C ASP A 170 9.57 4.60 2.07
N SER A 171 9.50 4.59 0.74
CA SER A 171 10.35 3.85 -0.21
C SER A 171 9.91 2.39 -0.34
N ILE A 172 9.70 1.97 -1.59
CA ILE A 172 9.46 0.60 -2.08
C ILE A 172 9.95 -0.45 -1.08
N GLY A 173 9.05 -1.33 -0.63
CA GLY A 173 9.32 -2.38 0.36
C GLY A 173 10.65 -3.11 0.10
N SER A 174 11.32 -3.51 1.18
CA SER A 174 12.61 -4.18 1.06
C SER A 174 12.44 -5.55 0.40
N CYS A 175 13.21 -5.81 -0.66
CA CYS A 175 13.28 -7.12 -1.30
C CYS A 175 14.61 -7.79 -0.96
N TYR A 176 14.53 -9.03 -0.47
CA TYR A 176 15.68 -9.86 -0.16
C TYR A 176 15.65 -11.12 -1.01
N VAL A 177 16.80 -11.49 -1.59
CA VAL A 177 16.92 -12.68 -2.45
C VAL A 177 17.88 -13.68 -1.81
N TYR A 178 17.38 -14.89 -1.57
CA TYR A 178 18.12 -15.99 -0.97
C TYR A 178 18.20 -17.15 -1.96
N ARG A 179 19.32 -17.88 -1.94
CA ARG A 179 19.42 -19.19 -2.59
C ARG A 179 19.29 -20.22 -1.48
N ILE A 180 18.23 -21.02 -1.51
CA ILE A 180 18.09 -22.13 -0.58
C ILE A 180 18.74 -23.34 -1.25
N ASP A 181 19.94 -23.69 -0.80
CA ASP A 181 20.55 -24.97 -1.18
C ASP A 181 19.74 -26.08 -0.50
N GLY A 182 18.97 -26.84 -1.29
CA GLY A 182 18.20 -28.00 -0.84
C GLY A 182 19.04 -29.22 -0.49
#